data_AF-A0A7V5C5J7-F1
#
_entry.id   AF-A0A7V5C5J7-F1
#
_cell.length_a   1.000
_cell.length_b   1.000
_cell.length_c   1.000
_cell.angle_alpha   90.00
_cell.angle_beta   90.00
_cell.angle_gamma   90.00
#
_symmetry.space_group_name_H-M   'P 1'
#
loop_
_entity.id
_entity.type
_entity.pdbx_description
1 polymer ?
#
loop_
_entity_poly.entity_id
_entity_poly.type
_entity_poly.pdbx_seq_one_letter_code
_entity_poly.pdbx_strand_id
1 'polypeptide(L)'
;RATLHNQDYINMLELAIGDTVKVSRRGKVIPAVEHVLEKNMAGNETWQMPIHCPACKTPLQREGKHHFCPNFDCPDQIRGRLIYFSKKMGIKYLGPKTIEMLISQKRIQHPEDIYTLTNEEMNRLRGFGEKKINAFMTSLEQSKTKPLQEVLAALGIRELGPRAIENLTEAGFDSVDKLLGADISTLTQVKGIGEITAQNILDGLNPQMRKTIKALRKSGLSFQTEPPAVLPGDTQKHD
;
A
#
# COMPACT_ATOMS: atom_id res chain seq x y z
N ARG A 1 -8.72 -17.67 -13.35
CA ARG A 1 -7.44 -17.40 -12.64
C ARG A 1 -7.58 -17.90 -11.20
N ALA A 2 -6.59 -18.67 -10.73
CA ALA A 2 -6.48 -19.14 -9.35
C ALA A 2 -5.10 -18.74 -8.78
N THR A 3 -4.96 -18.69 -7.46
CA THR A 3 -3.68 -18.47 -6.78
C THR A 3 -2.90 -19.78 -6.64
N LEU A 4 -1.57 -19.66 -6.65
CA LEU A 4 -0.62 -20.73 -6.34
C LEU A 4 0.17 -20.44 -5.05
N HIS A 5 -0.24 -19.42 -4.29
CA HIS A 5 0.37 -18.97 -3.04
C HIS A 5 1.84 -18.52 -3.13
N ASN A 6 2.79 -19.43 -3.33
CA ASN A 6 4.23 -19.18 -3.40
C ASN A 6 4.98 -20.38 -4.01
N GLN A 7 6.31 -20.26 -4.16
CA GLN A 7 7.14 -21.33 -4.74
C GLN A 7 7.09 -22.63 -3.92
N ASP A 8 7.10 -22.54 -2.59
CA ASP A 8 7.09 -23.73 -1.73
C ASP A 8 5.80 -24.54 -1.94
N TYR A 9 4.66 -23.87 -2.13
CA TYR A 9 3.38 -24.52 -2.44
C TYR A 9 3.38 -25.17 -3.82
N ILE A 10 3.94 -24.51 -4.83
CA ILE A 10 4.10 -25.07 -6.18
C ILE A 10 4.97 -26.33 -6.15
N ASN A 11 6.09 -26.29 -5.40
CA ASN A 11 6.97 -27.43 -5.20
C ASN A 11 6.26 -28.59 -4.50
N MET A 12 5.49 -28.30 -3.45
CA MET A 12 4.72 -29.32 -2.72
C MET A 12 3.71 -30.06 -3.61
N LEU A 13 3.11 -29.35 -4.58
CA LEU A 13 2.19 -29.95 -5.56
C LEU A 13 2.91 -30.56 -6.77
N GLU A 14 4.23 -30.38 -6.86
CA GLU A 14 5.06 -30.65 -8.04
C GLU A 14 4.47 -30.05 -9.33
N LEU A 15 3.78 -28.92 -9.20
CA LEU A 15 2.91 -28.38 -10.25
C LEU A 15 3.72 -27.88 -11.45
N ALA A 16 3.39 -28.37 -12.64
CA ALA A 16 4.03 -27.99 -13.89
C ALA A 16 3.04 -27.31 -14.85
N ILE A 17 3.57 -26.61 -15.86
CA ILE A 17 2.74 -26.04 -16.92
C ILE A 17 2.12 -27.17 -17.74
N GLY A 18 0.80 -27.13 -17.92
CA GLY A 18 0.04 -28.13 -18.68
C GLY A 18 -0.59 -29.22 -17.83
N ASP A 19 -0.35 -29.25 -16.52
CA ASP A 19 -1.02 -30.19 -15.61
C ASP A 19 -2.53 -29.92 -15.50
N THR A 20 -3.33 -30.98 -15.36
CA THR A 20 -4.75 -30.89 -14.99
C THR A 20 -4.85 -30.79 -13.48
N VAL A 21 -5.57 -29.78 -12.97
CA VAL A 21 -5.61 -29.48 -11.53
C VAL A 21 -7.02 -29.37 -10.98
N LYS A 22 -7.17 -29.66 -9.68
CA LYS A 22 -8.39 -29.33 -8.93
C LYS A 22 -8.30 -27.91 -8.40
N VAL A 23 -9.30 -27.09 -8.71
CA VAL A 23 -9.42 -25.70 -8.21
C VAL A 23 -10.59 -25.62 -7.24
N SER A 24 -10.36 -25.02 -6.07
CA SER A 24 -11.43 -24.72 -5.11
C SER A 24 -11.75 -23.23 -5.10
N ARG A 25 -13.03 -22.91 -4.83
CA ARG A 25 -13.48 -21.55 -4.58
C ARG A 25 -14.55 -21.57 -3.49
N ARG A 26 -14.28 -20.91 -2.36
CA ARG A 26 -15.27 -20.74 -1.29
C ARG A 26 -15.86 -19.34 -1.36
N GLY A 27 -17.13 -19.24 -1.77
CA GLY A 27 -17.86 -17.98 -1.89
C GLY A 27 -17.16 -16.96 -2.79
N LYS A 28 -17.01 -15.71 -2.29
CA LYS A 28 -16.41 -14.60 -3.04
C LYS A 28 -14.87 -14.49 -2.91
N VAL A 29 -14.19 -15.53 -2.39
CA VAL A 29 -12.72 -15.55 -2.24
C VAL A 29 -12.02 -15.86 -3.57
N ILE A 30 -10.74 -15.46 -3.70
CA ILE A 30 -9.86 -15.80 -4.82
C ILE A 30 -9.73 -17.33 -4.91
N PRO A 31 -10.01 -17.97 -6.07
CA PRO A 31 -9.85 -19.41 -6.22
C PRO A 31 -8.40 -19.85 -6.00
N ALA A 32 -8.18 -21.07 -5.49
CA ALA A 32 -6.85 -21.65 -5.28
C ALA A 32 -6.76 -23.03 -5.94
N VAL A 33 -5.56 -23.38 -6.43
CA VAL A 33 -5.25 -24.76 -6.85
C VAL A 33 -5.01 -25.59 -5.60
N GLU A 34 -5.65 -26.77 -5.51
CA GLU A 34 -5.55 -27.66 -4.33
C GLU A 34 -4.53 -28.78 -4.55
N HIS A 35 -4.54 -29.42 -5.72
CA HIS A 35 -3.61 -30.47 -6.12
C HIS A 35 -3.68 -30.76 -7.63
N VAL A 36 -2.67 -31.46 -8.13
CA VAL A 36 -2.60 -31.99 -9.50
C VAL A 36 -3.41 -33.29 -9.58
N LEU A 37 -4.29 -33.38 -10.58
CA LEU A 37 -5.05 -34.59 -10.90
C LEU A 37 -4.30 -35.44 -11.93
N GLU A 38 -3.75 -34.79 -12.95
CA GLU A 38 -3.01 -35.44 -14.03
C GLU A 38 -1.80 -34.59 -14.42
N LYS A 39 -0.65 -35.24 -14.62
CA LYS A 39 0.57 -34.58 -15.09
C LYS A 39 0.49 -34.29 -16.58
N ASN A 40 1.16 -33.23 -17.00
CA ASN A 40 1.32 -32.87 -18.39
C ASN A 40 2.01 -33.99 -19.21
N MET A 41 1.58 -34.16 -20.46
CA MET A 41 2.14 -35.15 -21.40
C MET A 41 3.50 -34.74 -21.99
N ALA A 42 3.87 -33.47 -21.84
CA ALA A 42 5.09 -32.92 -22.44
C ALA A 42 6.36 -33.19 -21.61
N GLY A 43 6.22 -33.74 -20.38
CA GLY A 43 7.34 -33.96 -19.47
C GLY A 43 7.90 -32.67 -18.87
N ASN A 44 7.10 -31.59 -18.82
CA ASN A 44 7.50 -30.33 -18.20
C ASN A 44 7.80 -30.54 -16.72
N GLU A 45 8.90 -29.95 -16.27
CA GLU A 45 9.30 -29.92 -14.86
C GLU A 45 8.41 -29.01 -14.01
N THR A 46 8.49 -29.18 -12.69
CA THR A 46 7.81 -28.31 -11.73
C THR A 46 8.19 -26.86 -11.95
N TRP A 47 7.18 -26.00 -12.08
CA TRP A 47 7.38 -24.59 -12.39
C TRP A 47 8.23 -23.89 -11.34
N GLN A 48 9.18 -23.07 -11.79
CA GLN A 48 10.06 -22.28 -10.92
C GLN A 48 9.83 -20.79 -11.10
N MET A 49 9.82 -20.07 -9.97
CA MET A 49 9.76 -18.63 -9.90
C MET A 49 10.95 -18.02 -10.66
N PRO A 50 10.74 -16.99 -11.50
CA PRO A 50 11.85 -16.31 -12.15
C PRO A 50 12.77 -15.67 -11.09
N ILE A 51 14.08 -15.78 -11.30
CA ILE A 51 15.09 -15.15 -10.41
C ILE A 51 15.18 -13.62 -10.59
N HIS A 52 14.62 -13.10 -11.68
CA HIS A 52 14.54 -11.66 -11.98
C HIS A 52 13.09 -11.20 -12.06
N CYS A 53 12.82 -9.99 -11.59
CA CYS A 53 11.49 -9.39 -11.64
C CYS A 53 10.99 -9.33 -13.09
N PRO A 54 9.79 -9.85 -13.40
CA PRO A 54 9.28 -9.83 -14.77
C PRO A 54 9.08 -8.41 -15.31
N ALA A 55 8.79 -7.45 -14.42
CA ALA A 55 8.47 -6.06 -14.75
C ALA A 55 9.69 -5.15 -14.96
N CYS A 56 10.74 -5.27 -14.13
CA CYS A 56 11.93 -4.40 -14.21
C CYS A 56 13.27 -5.13 -14.31
N LYS A 57 13.27 -6.46 -14.35
CA LYS A 57 14.45 -7.33 -14.44
C LYS A 57 15.42 -7.27 -13.26
N THR A 58 15.15 -6.51 -12.20
CA THR A 58 15.94 -6.55 -10.96
C THR A 58 15.92 -7.95 -10.34
N PRO A 59 17.06 -8.48 -9.85
CA PRO A 59 17.09 -9.74 -9.10
C PRO A 59 16.09 -9.74 -7.94
N LEU A 60 15.31 -10.82 -7.81
CA LEU A 60 14.35 -10.95 -6.71
C LEU A 60 15.07 -11.34 -5.42
N GLN A 61 14.55 -10.84 -4.30
CA GLN A 61 14.99 -11.22 -2.96
C GLN A 61 13.95 -12.14 -2.33
N ARG A 62 14.40 -13.26 -1.76
CA ARG A 62 13.54 -14.18 -1.03
C ARG A 62 13.49 -13.76 0.44
N GLU A 63 12.30 -13.52 0.95
CA GLU A 63 12.04 -13.29 2.37
C GLU A 63 11.06 -14.35 2.87
N GLY A 64 11.57 -15.30 3.67
CA GLY A 64 10.83 -16.48 4.08
C GLY A 64 10.33 -17.29 2.88
N LYS A 65 9.02 -17.39 2.72
CA LYS A 65 8.36 -18.14 1.62
C LYS A 65 8.07 -17.29 0.37
N HIS A 66 8.28 -15.98 0.46
CA HIS A 66 7.87 -15.03 -0.59
C HIS A 66 9.09 -14.46 -1.32
N HIS A 67 8.87 -14.03 -2.55
CA HIS A 67 9.88 -13.33 -3.36
C HIS A 67 9.40 -11.91 -3.61
N PHE A 68 10.29 -10.95 -3.40
CA PHE A 68 10.03 -9.52 -3.55
C PHE A 68 11.01 -8.90 -4.53
N CYS A 69 10.52 -7.93 -5.30
CA CYS A 69 11.39 -7.05 -6.05
C CYS A 69 11.91 -5.98 -5.08
N PRO A 70 13.23 -5.77 -4.91
CA PRO A 70 13.75 -4.72 -4.04
C PRO A 70 13.79 -3.34 -4.71
N ASN A 71 13.60 -3.28 -6.03
CA ASN A 71 13.67 -2.03 -6.79
C ASN A 71 12.44 -1.16 -6.51
N PHE A 72 12.65 -0.07 -5.76
CA PHE A 72 11.61 0.90 -5.45
C PHE A 72 10.98 1.51 -6.71
N ASP A 73 11.76 1.71 -7.77
CA ASP A 73 11.33 2.29 -9.05
C ASP A 73 10.74 1.24 -10.01
N CYS A 74 10.53 0.01 -9.55
CA CYS A 74 9.83 -1.01 -10.32
C CYS A 74 8.43 -0.50 -10.70
N PRO A 75 8.02 -0.57 -11.99
CA PRO A 75 6.75 -0.02 -12.45
C PRO A 75 5.54 -0.68 -11.77
N ASP A 76 5.63 -1.98 -11.47
CA ASP A 76 4.59 -2.69 -10.72
C ASP A 76 4.52 -2.26 -9.25
N GLN A 77 5.66 -1.90 -8.64
CA GLN A 77 5.66 -1.34 -7.29
C GLN A 77 5.10 0.07 -7.25
N ILE A 78 5.50 0.94 -8.18
CA ILE A 78 4.95 2.29 -8.33
C ILE A 78 3.43 2.21 -8.47
N ARG A 79 2.95 1.40 -9.41
CA ARG A 79 1.52 1.15 -9.63
C ARG A 79 0.83 0.62 -8.37
N GLY A 80 1.43 -0.35 -7.68
CA GLY A 80 0.91 -0.91 -6.44
C GLY A 80 0.75 0.14 -5.33
N ARG A 81 1.79 0.95 -5.09
CA ARG A 81 1.79 2.03 -4.08
C ARG A 81 0.73 3.08 -4.39
N LEU A 82 0.62 3.52 -5.64
CA LEU A 82 -0.37 4.51 -6.05
C LEU A 82 -1.81 3.98 -5.91
N ILE A 83 -2.07 2.73 -6.29
CA ILE A 83 -3.39 2.08 -6.11
C ILE A 83 -3.73 1.98 -4.63
N TYR A 84 -2.77 1.53 -3.82
CA TYR A 84 -2.97 1.39 -2.37
C TYR A 84 -3.25 2.75 -1.72
N PHE A 85 -2.43 3.76 -2.02
CA PHE A 85 -2.60 5.12 -1.52
C PHE A 85 -3.97 5.69 -1.93
N SER A 86 -4.30 5.66 -3.22
CA SER A 86 -5.59 6.15 -3.73
C SER A 86 -6.78 5.48 -3.03
N LYS A 87 -6.72 4.15 -2.85
CA LYS A 87 -7.78 3.41 -2.16
C LYS A 87 -7.88 3.80 -0.69
N LYS A 88 -6.76 3.89 0.03
CA LYS A 88 -6.73 4.27 1.45
C LYS A 88 -7.19 5.70 1.65
N MET A 89 -6.81 6.60 0.75
CA MET A 89 -7.23 8.01 0.77
C MET A 89 -8.63 8.24 0.18
N GLY A 90 -9.32 7.21 -0.30
CA GLY A 90 -10.69 7.33 -0.82
C GLY A 90 -10.81 8.14 -2.11
N ILE A 91 -9.73 8.26 -2.88
CA ILE A 91 -9.70 9.05 -4.11
C ILE A 91 -10.45 8.29 -5.21
N LYS A 92 -11.52 8.91 -5.74
CA LYS A 92 -12.41 8.28 -6.72
C LYS A 92 -11.80 8.27 -8.12
N TYR A 93 -12.19 7.30 -8.94
CA TYR A 93 -11.79 7.17 -10.36
C TYR A 93 -10.30 6.95 -10.66
N LEU A 94 -9.43 6.90 -9.65
CA LEU A 94 -8.06 6.40 -9.75
C LEU A 94 -7.97 4.88 -9.56
N GLY A 95 -8.70 4.14 -10.41
CA GLY A 95 -8.59 2.68 -10.46
C GLY A 95 -7.29 2.23 -11.15
N PRO A 96 -6.98 0.91 -11.13
CA PRO A 96 -5.74 0.37 -11.71
C PRO A 96 -5.45 0.82 -13.14
N LYS A 97 -6.46 0.85 -14.02
CA LYS A 97 -6.31 1.28 -15.42
C LYS A 97 -6.01 2.78 -15.56
N THR A 98 -6.65 3.62 -14.75
CA THR A 98 -6.40 5.07 -14.78
C THR A 98 -4.99 5.37 -14.30
N ILE A 99 -4.57 4.74 -13.20
CA ILE A 99 -3.22 4.88 -12.66
C ILE A 99 -2.17 4.40 -13.67
N GLU A 100 -2.38 3.25 -14.31
CA GLU A 100 -1.49 2.73 -15.34
C GLU A 100 -1.32 3.71 -16.52
N MET A 101 -2.41 4.31 -16.98
CA MET A 101 -2.37 5.33 -18.04
C MET A 101 -1.60 6.58 -17.60
N LEU A 102 -1.87 7.11 -16.39
CA LEU A 102 -1.18 8.27 -15.87
C LEU A 102 0.33 8.02 -15.66
N ILE A 103 0.72 6.82 -15.23
CA ILE A 103 2.12 6.39 -15.15
C ILE A 103 2.74 6.32 -16.55
N SER A 104 2.05 5.74 -17.54
CA SER A 104 2.58 5.64 -18.92
C SER A 104 2.79 7.01 -19.57
N GLN A 105 1.99 8.01 -19.17
CA GLN A 105 2.13 9.41 -19.57
C GLN A 105 3.14 10.19 -18.72
N LYS A 106 3.84 9.52 -17.80
CA LYS A 106 4.78 10.10 -16.83
C LYS A 106 4.16 11.24 -16.02
N ARG A 107 2.86 11.18 -15.76
CA ARG A 107 2.15 12.21 -14.98
C ARG A 107 2.20 11.95 -13.48
N ILE A 108 2.23 10.69 -13.06
CA ILE A 108 2.37 10.30 -11.66
C ILE A 108 3.39 9.17 -11.52
N GLN A 109 4.19 9.23 -10.45
CA GLN A 109 5.12 8.19 -10.02
C GLN A 109 5.09 8.01 -8.49
N HIS A 110 4.69 9.05 -7.77
CA HIS A 110 4.60 9.06 -6.31
C HIS A 110 3.23 9.57 -5.84
N PRO A 111 2.81 9.22 -4.61
CA PRO A 111 1.50 9.62 -4.08
C PRO A 111 1.21 11.12 -4.15
N GLU A 112 2.22 11.96 -3.92
CA GLU A 112 2.11 13.41 -3.98
C GLU A 112 1.70 13.93 -5.37
N ASP A 113 2.10 13.25 -6.44
CA ASP A 113 1.81 13.67 -7.81
C ASP A 113 0.31 13.66 -8.09
N ILE A 114 -0.45 12.80 -7.41
CA ILE A 114 -1.90 12.70 -7.53
C ILE A 114 -2.57 14.05 -7.21
N TYR A 115 -2.03 14.79 -6.24
CA TYR A 115 -2.56 16.08 -5.82
C TYR A 115 -2.15 17.24 -6.74
N THR A 116 -1.33 16.97 -7.74
CA THR A 116 -0.93 17.94 -8.77
C THR A 116 -1.77 17.85 -10.05
N LEU A 117 -2.59 16.79 -10.17
CA LEU A 117 -3.42 16.55 -11.34
C LEU A 117 -4.52 17.61 -11.48
N THR A 118 -4.63 18.20 -12.67
CA THR A 118 -5.61 19.25 -12.95
C THR A 118 -6.87 18.74 -13.64
N ASN A 119 -7.95 19.52 -13.57
CA ASN A 119 -9.18 19.25 -14.34
C ASN A 119 -8.91 19.05 -15.83
N GLU A 120 -8.04 19.87 -16.40
CA GLU A 120 -7.71 19.85 -17.83
C GLU A 120 -6.99 18.55 -18.21
N GLU A 121 -6.06 18.09 -17.37
CA GLU A 121 -5.37 16.82 -17.58
C GLU A 121 -6.34 15.64 -17.47
N MET A 122 -7.20 15.64 -16.46
CA MET A 122 -8.20 14.59 -16.27
C MET A 122 -9.22 14.55 -17.41
N ASN A 123 -9.56 15.70 -17.99
CA ASN A 123 -10.47 15.79 -19.15
C ASN A 123 -9.89 15.18 -20.43
N ARG A 124 -8.56 15.14 -20.58
CA ARG A 124 -7.90 14.49 -21.73
C ARG A 124 -7.92 12.97 -21.65
N LEU A 125 -8.29 12.41 -20.50
CA LEU A 125 -8.34 10.96 -20.29
C LEU A 125 -9.62 10.36 -20.90
N ARG A 126 -9.46 9.34 -21.74
CA ARG A 126 -10.60 8.64 -22.35
C ARG A 126 -11.53 8.10 -21.26
N GLY A 127 -12.81 8.47 -21.33
CA GLY A 127 -13.85 8.01 -20.41
C GLY A 127 -13.98 8.84 -19.12
N PHE A 128 -13.27 9.96 -19.01
CA PHE A 128 -13.50 11.00 -18.00
C PHE A 128 -14.40 12.09 -18.58
N GLY A 129 -15.69 12.04 -18.25
CA GLY A 129 -16.59 13.16 -18.45
C GLY A 129 -16.65 14.06 -17.22
N GLU A 130 -17.23 15.25 -17.36
CA GLU A 130 -17.33 16.29 -16.32
C GLU A 130 -17.74 15.75 -14.94
N LYS A 131 -18.79 14.91 -14.87
CA LYS A 131 -19.24 14.30 -13.61
C LYS A 131 -18.16 13.50 -12.89
N LYS A 132 -17.32 12.74 -13.62
CA LYS A 132 -16.23 11.96 -13.03
C LYS A 132 -15.09 12.86 -12.56
N ILE A 133 -14.79 13.91 -13.33
CA ILE A 133 -13.75 14.89 -12.99
C ILE A 133 -14.15 15.61 -11.70
N ASN A 134 -15.38 16.13 -11.61
CA ASN A 134 -15.89 16.76 -10.40
C ASN A 134 -15.80 15.83 -9.19
N ALA A 135 -16.25 14.58 -9.34
CA ALA A 135 -16.20 13.62 -8.25
C ALA A 135 -14.76 13.17 -7.89
N PHE A 136 -13.81 13.20 -8.83
CA PHE A 136 -12.38 13.03 -8.54
C PHE A 136 -11.85 14.21 -7.73
N MET A 137 -12.04 15.45 -8.19
CA MET A 137 -11.56 16.65 -7.48
C MET A 137 -12.17 16.77 -6.08
N THR A 138 -13.49 16.55 -5.94
CA THR A 138 -14.14 16.52 -4.63
C THR A 138 -13.51 15.48 -3.72
N SER A 139 -13.19 14.28 -4.22
CA SER A 139 -12.54 13.26 -3.42
C SER A 139 -11.08 13.59 -3.07
N LEU A 140 -10.37 14.34 -3.90
CA LEU A 140 -9.03 14.84 -3.56
C LEU A 140 -9.10 15.81 -2.39
N GLU A 141 -9.99 16.80 -2.43
CA GLU A 141 -10.15 17.76 -1.32
C GLU A 141 -10.61 17.07 -0.04
N GLN A 142 -11.58 16.16 -0.12
CA GLN A 142 -12.01 15.35 1.03
C GLN A 142 -10.87 14.49 1.61
N SER A 143 -9.96 14.00 0.78
CA SER A 143 -8.85 13.17 1.26
C SER A 143 -7.86 13.96 2.12
N LYS A 144 -7.76 15.28 1.94
CA LYS A 144 -6.86 16.15 2.73
C LYS A 144 -7.28 16.27 4.19
N THR A 145 -8.58 16.11 4.46
CA THR A 145 -9.15 16.19 5.81
C THR A 145 -9.14 14.85 6.55
N LYS A 146 -8.46 13.82 6.01
CA LYS A 146 -8.37 12.52 6.66
C LYS A 146 -7.53 12.60 7.94
N PRO A 147 -7.87 11.82 8.98
CA PRO A 147 -7.12 11.81 10.22
C PRO A 147 -5.72 11.22 10.02
N LEU A 148 -4.79 11.57 10.90
CA LEU A 148 -3.38 11.14 10.85
C LEU A 148 -3.24 9.63 10.60
N GLN A 149 -4.04 8.82 11.28
CA GLN A 149 -3.97 7.36 11.21
C GLN A 149 -4.24 6.84 9.79
N GLU A 150 -5.20 7.43 9.09
CA GLU A 150 -5.51 7.07 7.72
C GLU A 150 -4.42 7.51 6.76
N VAL A 151 -3.85 8.70 6.98
CA VAL A 151 -2.74 9.22 6.17
C VAL A 151 -1.49 8.36 6.35
N LEU A 152 -1.12 8.03 7.60
CA LEU A 152 -0.02 7.12 7.92
C LEU A 152 -0.22 5.75 7.28
N ALA A 153 -1.42 5.20 7.39
CA ALA A 153 -1.74 3.91 6.78
C ALA A 153 -1.64 3.97 5.25
N ALA A 154 -1.96 5.10 4.63
CA ALA A 154 -1.90 5.28 3.19
C ALA A 154 -0.47 5.37 2.64
N LEU A 155 0.51 5.83 3.43
CA LEU A 155 1.93 5.88 3.03
C LEU A 155 2.49 4.50 2.68
N GLY A 156 1.88 3.42 3.19
CA GLY A 156 2.24 2.05 2.83
C GLY A 156 3.63 1.65 3.34
N ILE A 157 4.06 2.22 4.46
CA ILE A 157 5.32 1.85 5.12
C ILE A 157 5.19 0.42 5.67
N ARG A 158 6.22 -0.39 5.43
CA ARG A 158 6.30 -1.79 5.89
C ARG A 158 6.16 -1.85 7.41
N GLU A 159 5.41 -2.83 7.91
CA GLU A 159 5.04 -3.00 9.34
C GLU A 159 4.25 -1.85 9.99
N LEU A 160 4.03 -0.71 9.31
CA LEU A 160 3.20 0.39 9.78
C LEU A 160 1.72 0.15 9.44
N GLY A 161 1.18 -0.96 9.93
CA GLY A 161 -0.23 -1.33 9.77
C GLY A 161 -1.16 -0.63 10.77
N PRO A 162 -2.50 -0.82 10.66
CA PRO A 162 -3.48 -0.16 11.53
C PRO A 162 -3.20 -0.32 13.02
N ARG A 163 -2.84 -1.53 13.48
CA ARG A 163 -2.50 -1.80 14.88
C ARG A 163 -1.23 -1.08 15.35
N ALA A 164 -0.20 -1.04 14.51
CA ALA A 164 1.04 -0.33 14.85
C ALA A 164 0.79 1.18 14.94
N ILE A 165 -0.01 1.73 14.01
CA ILE A 165 -0.43 3.13 14.01
C ILE A 165 -1.25 3.47 15.26
N GLU A 166 -2.19 2.61 15.65
CA GLU A 166 -2.98 2.76 16.87
C GLU A 166 -2.06 2.81 18.11
N ASN A 167 -1.18 1.81 18.28
CA ASN A 167 -0.24 1.77 19.39
C ASN A 167 0.71 2.99 19.43
N LEU A 168 1.19 3.44 18.26
CA LEU A 168 2.00 4.67 18.15
C LEU A 168 1.20 5.89 18.61
N THR A 169 -0.04 6.02 18.13
CA THR A 169 -0.90 7.16 18.48
C THR A 169 -1.20 7.17 19.98
N GLU A 170 -1.54 6.02 20.57
CA GLU A 170 -1.76 5.87 22.02
C GLU A 170 -0.52 6.20 22.85
N ALA A 171 0.66 5.89 22.33
CA ALA A 171 1.94 6.23 22.96
C ALA A 171 2.37 7.71 22.74
N GLY A 172 1.50 8.54 22.16
CA GLY A 172 1.73 9.98 22.01
C GLY A 172 2.45 10.38 20.71
N PHE A 173 2.57 9.48 19.72
CA PHE A 173 2.99 9.82 18.35
C PHE A 173 1.81 10.45 17.58
N ASP A 174 1.37 11.60 18.06
CA ASP A 174 0.29 12.43 17.51
C ASP A 174 0.66 13.19 16.22
N SER A 175 1.87 13.00 15.70
CA SER A 175 2.32 13.67 14.49
C SER A 175 3.38 12.86 13.75
N VAL A 176 3.45 13.05 12.44
CA VAL A 176 4.52 12.43 11.64
C VAL A 176 5.89 12.98 12.01
N ASP A 177 5.98 14.22 12.48
CA ASP A 177 7.26 14.81 12.88
C ASP A 177 7.87 14.09 14.11
N LYS A 178 7.04 13.67 15.07
CA LYS A 178 7.48 12.79 16.18
C LYS A 178 8.02 11.46 15.66
N LEU A 179 7.35 10.87 14.67
CA LEU A 179 7.82 9.61 14.07
C LEU A 179 9.13 9.80 13.30
N LEU A 180 9.29 10.93 12.59
CA LEU A 180 10.50 11.26 11.83
C LEU A 180 11.74 11.53 12.68
N GLY A 181 11.53 11.93 13.94
CA GLY A 181 12.58 12.16 14.95
C GLY A 181 12.81 10.99 15.90
N ALA A 182 12.04 9.90 15.78
CA ALA A 182 12.17 8.73 16.63
C ALA A 182 13.39 7.89 16.24
N ASP A 183 14.00 7.24 17.22
CA ASP A 183 15.00 6.19 17.04
C ASP A 183 14.43 4.81 17.41
N ILE A 184 15.22 3.76 17.21
CA ILE A 184 14.82 2.38 17.52
C ILE A 184 14.46 2.24 19.00
N SER A 185 15.25 2.84 19.90
CA SER A 185 15.04 2.78 21.35
C SER A 185 13.69 3.38 21.74
N THR A 186 13.32 4.52 21.16
CA THR A 186 12.05 5.20 21.42
C THR A 186 10.87 4.39 20.90
N LEU A 187 10.97 3.87 19.66
CA LEU A 187 9.89 3.08 19.06
C LEU A 187 9.65 1.76 19.79
N THR A 188 10.70 1.12 20.30
CA THR A 188 10.58 -0.17 21.03
C THR A 188 9.98 -0.03 22.43
N GLN A 189 9.87 1.19 22.98
CA GLN A 189 9.07 1.42 24.19
C GLN A 189 7.56 1.35 23.94
N VAL A 190 7.13 1.48 22.69
CA VAL A 190 5.72 1.40 22.32
C VAL A 190 5.25 -0.05 22.38
N LYS A 191 4.22 -0.31 23.18
CA LYS A 191 3.64 -1.64 23.34
C LYS A 191 3.30 -2.25 21.97
N GLY A 192 3.80 -3.46 21.72
CA GLY A 192 3.55 -4.18 20.47
C GLY A 192 4.46 -3.79 19.29
N ILE A 193 5.45 -2.92 19.51
CA ILE A 193 6.50 -2.61 18.52
C ILE A 193 7.81 -3.25 18.98
N GLY A 194 8.22 -4.32 18.30
CA GLY A 194 9.54 -4.93 18.50
C GLY A 194 10.62 -4.29 17.63
N GLU A 195 11.89 -4.67 17.84
CA GLU A 195 13.04 -4.13 17.11
C GLU A 195 12.91 -4.23 15.59
N ILE A 196 12.46 -5.38 15.06
CA ILE A 196 12.26 -5.60 13.62
C ILE A 196 11.20 -4.64 13.06
N THR A 197 10.09 -4.46 13.79
CA THR A 197 9.02 -3.52 13.41
C THR A 197 9.54 -2.09 13.42
N ALA A 198 10.24 -1.69 14.49
CA ALA A 198 10.84 -0.36 14.60
C ALA A 198 11.82 -0.09 13.45
N GLN A 199 12.72 -1.02 13.17
CA GLN A 199 13.68 -0.90 12.07
C GLN A 199 12.98 -0.74 10.71
N ASN A 200 12.01 -1.59 10.41
CA ASN A 200 11.25 -1.52 9.16
C ASN A 200 10.50 -0.18 8.99
N ILE A 201 9.96 0.37 10.07
CA ILE A 201 9.31 1.69 10.06
C ILE A 201 10.34 2.78 9.73
N LEU A 202 11.49 2.78 10.40
CA LEU A 202 12.55 3.76 10.17
C LEU A 202 13.15 3.66 8.77
N ASP A 203 13.39 2.45 8.27
CA ASP A 203 13.85 2.20 6.90
C ASP A 203 12.83 2.67 5.86
N GLY A 204 11.53 2.53 6.18
CA GLY A 204 10.45 3.06 5.37
C GLY A 204 10.40 4.58 5.34
N LEU A 205 10.90 5.27 6.37
CA LEU A 205 11.03 6.73 6.46
C LEU A 205 12.34 7.23 5.83
N ASN A 206 12.77 6.58 4.76
CA ASN A 206 13.93 6.95 3.95
C ASN A 206 13.79 8.37 3.32
N PRO A 207 14.87 8.92 2.73
CA PRO A 207 14.85 10.27 2.16
C PRO A 207 13.75 10.51 1.11
N GLN A 208 13.39 9.50 0.32
CA GLN A 208 12.31 9.64 -0.66
C GLN A 208 10.94 9.74 0.03
N MET A 209 10.66 8.89 1.01
CA MET A 209 9.42 8.98 1.79
C MET A 209 9.31 10.33 2.52
N ARG A 210 10.41 10.85 3.07
CA ARG A 210 10.45 12.19 3.68
C ARG A 210 10.10 13.30 2.69
N LYS A 211 10.54 13.20 1.44
CA LYS A 211 10.14 14.13 0.36
C LYS A 211 8.64 14.01 0.05
N THR A 212 8.13 12.78 -0.08
CA THR A 212 6.69 12.52 -0.28
C THR A 212 5.84 13.12 0.85
N ILE A 213 6.19 12.88 2.11
CA ILE A 213 5.49 13.47 3.27
C ILE A 213 5.49 15.00 3.18
N LYS A 214 6.64 15.62 2.88
CA LYS A 214 6.75 17.07 2.74
C LYS A 214 5.88 17.61 1.60
N ALA A 215 5.82 16.93 0.46
CA ALA A 215 5.01 17.33 -0.68
C ALA A 215 3.51 17.18 -0.39
N LEU A 216 3.09 16.05 0.17
CA LEU A 216 1.72 15.83 0.62
C LEU A 216 1.26 16.87 1.65
N ARG A 217 2.15 17.26 2.57
CA ARG A 217 1.86 18.30 3.57
C ARG A 217 1.61 19.66 2.89
N LYS A 218 2.39 20.01 1.86
CA LYS A 218 2.15 21.21 1.05
C LYS A 218 0.83 21.15 0.27
N SER A 219 0.38 19.95 -0.11
CA SER A 219 -0.92 19.74 -0.74
C SER A 219 -2.10 19.83 0.25
N GLY A 220 -1.84 20.01 1.56
CA GLY A 220 -2.85 20.25 2.58
C GLY A 220 -3.28 19.02 3.39
N LEU A 221 -2.58 17.88 3.26
CA LEU A 221 -2.88 16.70 4.08
C LEU A 221 -2.50 16.96 5.55
N SER A 222 -3.39 16.56 6.47
CA SER A 222 -3.08 16.59 7.89
C SER A 222 -2.09 15.50 8.28
N PHE A 223 -1.02 15.89 8.97
CA PHE A 223 0.01 15.00 9.51
C PHE A 223 0.14 15.13 11.04
N GLN A 224 -0.92 15.60 11.67
CA GLN A 224 -1.05 15.72 13.12
C GLN A 224 -2.47 15.31 13.51
N THR A 225 -2.65 14.69 14.67
CA THR A 225 -3.99 14.53 15.23
C THR A 225 -4.49 15.90 15.65
N GLU A 226 -5.77 16.20 15.41
CA GLU A 226 -6.39 17.31 16.12
C GLU A 226 -6.31 17.04 17.63
N PRO A 227 -6.12 18.08 18.47
CA PRO A 227 -6.19 17.91 19.91
C PRO A 227 -7.50 17.18 20.27
N PRO A 228 -7.49 16.25 21.24
CA PRO A 228 -8.73 15.64 21.69
C PRO A 228 -9.73 16.74 22.00
N ALA A 229 -10.95 16.64 21.46
CA ALA A 229 -12.02 17.55 21.82
C ALA A 229 -12.15 17.54 23.34
N VAL A 230 -11.87 18.69 23.98
CA VAL A 230 -12.05 18.84 25.42
C VAL A 230 -13.55 18.67 25.64
N LEU A 231 -13.94 17.49 26.15
CA LEU A 231 -15.30 17.28 26.62
C LEU A 231 -15.54 18.34 27.72
N PRO A 232 -16.58 19.20 27.61
CA PRO A 232 -16.89 20.12 28.68
C PRO A 232 -17.09 19.29 29.96
N GLY A 233 -16.19 19.50 30.92
CA GLY A 233 -16.15 18.73 32.15
C GLY A 233 -17.50 18.81 32.86
N ASP A 234 -17.95 17.66 33.36
CA ASP A 234 -19.03 17.58 34.33
C ASP A 234 -18.70 18.53 35.48
N THR A 235 -19.36 19.69 35.50
CA THR A 235 -19.49 20.49 36.72
C THR A 235 -20.26 19.63 37.70
N GLN A 236 -19.54 18.92 38.56
CA GLN A 236 -20.08 18.37 39.80
C GLN A 236 -20.67 19.54 40.58
N LYS A 237 -21.99 19.69 40.53
CA LYS A 237 -22.74 20.44 41.52
C LYS A 237 -22.71 19.63 42.80
N HIS A 238 -21.80 20.02 43.69
CA HIS A 238 -22.02 19.83 45.11
C HIS A 238 -22.95 20.95 45.57
N ASP A 239 -24.17 20.58 45.93
CA ASP A 239 -24.99 21.22 46.95
C ASP A 239 -25.85 20.12 47.61
#